data_AF-A0A5B9WKS4-F1
#
_entry.id   AF-A0A5B9WKS4-F1
#
_cell.length_a   1.000
_cell.length_b   1.000
_cell.length_c   1.000
_cell.angle_alpha   90.00
_cell.angle_beta   90.00
_cell.angle_gamma   90.00
#
_symmetry.space_group_name_H-M   'P 1'
#
loop_
_entity.id
_entity.type
_entity.pdbx_description
1 polymer ?
#
loop_
_entity_poly.entity_id
_entity_poly.type
_entity_poly.pdbx_seq_one_letter_code
_entity_poly.pdbx_strand_id
1 'polypeptide(L)'
;MTGILHSPFCNASLLAGLLFLFMGFMIRRYPPRSMKTWYGYRTFSSTINKQTWDEANQYAAYVSRIMGCILIPFGLLAGIVFKTQSDIFLYVTVSPVIFCALLLTGLTEWHLLQVFDEDGERRNK
;
A
#
# COMPACT_ATOMS: atom_id res chain seq x y z
N MET A 1 31.16 -15.98 -0.07
CA MET A 1 29.90 -16.51 0.50
C MET A 1 28.79 -15.54 0.13
N THR A 2 27.89 -15.89 -0.80
CA THR A 2 26.75 -15.03 -1.13
C THR A 2 25.76 -15.10 0.03
N GLY A 3 25.73 -14.06 0.88
CA GLY A 3 24.79 -13.99 2.01
C GLY A 3 23.35 -13.95 1.54
N ILE A 4 22.41 -14.25 2.44
CA ILE A 4 20.95 -14.28 2.18
C ILE A 4 20.46 -12.98 1.51
N LEU A 5 21.10 -11.84 1.84
CA LEU A 5 20.80 -10.53 1.27
C LEU A 5 21.04 -10.42 -0.23
N HIS A 6 21.95 -11.22 -0.80
CA HIS A 6 22.23 -11.24 -2.24
C HIS A 6 21.38 -12.25 -3.02
N SER A 7 20.49 -12.97 -2.34
CA SER A 7 19.54 -13.87 -3.00
C SER A 7 18.50 -13.06 -3.79
N PRO A 8 18.18 -13.43 -5.04
CA PRO A 8 17.06 -12.83 -5.78
C PRO A 8 15.70 -12.93 -5.07
N PHE A 9 15.54 -13.85 -4.11
CA PHE A 9 14.35 -13.92 -3.27
C PHE A 9 14.30 -12.80 -2.20
N CYS A 10 15.42 -12.15 -1.90
CA CYS A 10 15.47 -10.94 -1.08
C CYS A 10 15.31 -9.71 -1.99
N ASN A 11 14.06 -9.36 -2.33
CA ASN A 11 13.78 -8.25 -3.25
C ASN A 11 12.67 -7.31 -2.79
N ALA A 12 12.67 -6.10 -3.36
CA ALA A 12 11.80 -5.00 -2.95
C ALA A 12 10.31 -5.31 -3.14
N SER A 13 9.93 -5.90 -4.29
CA SER A 13 8.53 -6.26 -4.56
C SER A 13 7.99 -7.28 -3.56
N LEU A 14 8.76 -8.32 -3.24
CA LEU A 14 8.32 -9.33 -2.28
C LEU A 14 8.19 -8.76 -0.86
N LEU A 15 9.22 -8.02 -0.41
CA LEU A 15 9.22 -7.41 0.92
C LEU A 15 8.09 -6.37 1.08
N ALA A 16 7.95 -5.48 0.10
CA ALA A 16 6.87 -4.49 0.09
C ALA A 16 5.51 -5.17 -0.02
N GLY A 17 5.34 -6.18 -0.88
CA GLY A 17 4.10 -6.92 -1.00
C GLY A 17 3.63 -7.54 0.33
N LEU A 18 4.55 -8.14 1.08
CA LEU A 18 4.27 -8.65 2.44
C LEU A 18 3.88 -7.52 3.39
N LEU A 19 4.58 -6.38 3.36
CA LEU A 19 4.27 -5.21 4.18
C LEU A 19 2.88 -4.63 3.86
N PHE A 20 2.56 -4.44 2.58
CA PHE A 20 1.26 -3.95 2.12
C PHE A 20 0.13 -4.89 2.58
N LEU A 21 0.31 -6.20 2.36
CA LEU A 21 -0.68 -7.20 2.79
C LEU A 21 -0.86 -7.20 4.31
N PHE A 22 0.24 -7.17 5.06
CA PHE A 22 0.23 -7.10 6.52
C PHE A 22 -0.48 -5.84 7.02
N MET A 23 -0.09 -4.65 6.54
CA MET A 23 -0.68 -3.38 6.94
C MET A 23 -2.16 -3.30 6.58
N GLY A 24 -2.52 -3.76 5.38
CA GLY A 24 -3.92 -3.80 4.95
C GLY A 24 -4.77 -4.75 5.80
N PHE A 25 -4.24 -5.90 6.22
CA PHE A 25 -4.94 -6.79 7.16
C PHE A 25 -5.01 -6.19 8.57
N MET A 26 -3.90 -5.62 9.06
CA MET A 26 -3.81 -4.98 10.37
C MET A 26 -4.82 -3.84 10.50
N ILE A 27 -4.87 -2.92 9.53
CA ILE A 27 -5.81 -1.78 9.55
C ILE A 27 -7.25 -2.27 9.41
N ARG A 28 -7.53 -3.30 8.59
CA ARG A 28 -8.87 -3.88 8.52
C ARG A 28 -9.31 -4.49 9.85
N ARG A 29 -8.41 -5.20 10.54
CA ARG A 29 -8.71 -5.92 11.78
C ARG A 29 -8.71 -5.02 13.02
N TYR A 30 -7.87 -4.00 13.00
CA TYR A 30 -7.65 -3.02 14.05
C TYR A 30 -7.65 -1.62 13.39
N PRO A 31 -8.82 -1.11 13.00
CA PRO A 31 -8.90 0.21 12.36
C PRO A 31 -8.43 1.29 13.35
N PRO A 32 -7.65 2.29 12.89
CA PRO A 32 -7.16 3.34 13.76
C PRO A 32 -8.34 4.16 14.28
N ARG A 33 -8.58 4.07 15.59
CA ARG A 33 -9.80 4.60 16.21
C ARG A 33 -9.88 6.11 16.22
N SER A 34 -8.75 6.81 16.08
CA SER A 34 -8.72 8.26 16.01
C SER A 34 -7.54 8.74 15.17
N MET A 35 -7.62 9.99 14.72
CA MET A 35 -6.54 10.66 13.98
C MET A 35 -5.24 10.77 14.79
N LYS A 36 -5.32 10.74 16.13
CA LYS A 36 -4.17 10.81 17.07
C LYS A 36 -3.37 9.50 17.16
N THR A 37 -3.84 8.42 16.53
CA THR A 37 -3.12 7.13 16.53
C THR A 37 -1.75 7.29 15.86
N TRP A 38 -0.77 6.43 16.09
CA TRP A 38 0.52 6.55 15.37
C TRP A 38 0.45 6.01 13.93
N TYR A 39 -0.48 5.10 13.63
CA TYR A 39 -0.67 4.50 12.30
C TYR A 39 -2.00 4.92 11.65
N GLY A 40 -2.08 4.71 10.33
CA GLY A 40 -3.24 4.99 9.49
C GLY A 40 -2.85 5.76 8.22
N TYR A 41 -3.70 5.68 7.21
CA TYR A 41 -3.61 6.49 6.00
C TYR A 41 -3.90 7.96 6.33
N ARG A 42 -3.04 8.85 5.85
CA ARG A 42 -3.04 10.29 6.20
C ARG A 42 -2.77 11.16 4.99
N THR A 43 -3.78 11.92 4.64
CA THR A 43 -3.74 13.02 3.67
C THR A 43 -4.62 14.16 4.19
N PHE A 44 -4.59 15.29 3.49
CA PHE A 44 -5.44 16.43 3.83
C PHE A 44 -6.92 16.02 3.87
N SER A 45 -7.42 15.38 2.81
CA SER A 45 -8.81 14.93 2.73
C SER A 45 -9.18 13.86 3.76
N SER A 46 -8.25 12.97 4.12
CA SER A 46 -8.52 11.91 5.10
C SER A 46 -8.54 12.37 6.56
N THR A 47 -8.15 13.62 6.85
CA THR A 47 -7.95 14.11 8.23
C THR A 47 -8.87 15.26 8.63
N ILE A 48 -9.87 15.56 7.80
CA ILE A 48 -10.88 16.61 8.06
C ILE A 48 -11.71 16.27 9.30
N ASN A 49 -12.33 15.09 9.33
CA ASN A 49 -13.18 14.67 10.43
C ASN A 49 -13.13 13.14 10.64
N LYS A 50 -13.90 12.64 11.60
CA LYS A 50 -13.90 11.21 11.94
C LYS A 50 -14.42 10.32 10.80
N GLN A 51 -15.39 10.80 10.03
CA GLN A 51 -16.00 10.02 8.96
C GLN A 51 -15.02 9.87 7.78
N THR A 52 -14.35 10.96 7.38
CA THR A 52 -13.33 10.90 6.32
C THR A 52 -12.14 10.04 6.73
N TRP A 53 -11.71 10.13 7.99
CA TRP A 53 -10.67 9.28 8.56
C TRP A 53 -11.01 7.78 8.47
N ASP A 54 -12.22 7.41 8.89
CA ASP A 54 -12.64 6.02 8.91
C ASP A 54 -12.81 5.46 7.49
N GLU A 55 -13.43 6.22 6.59
CA GLU A 55 -13.61 5.82 5.19
C GLU A 55 -12.26 5.65 4.48
N ALA A 56 -11.35 6.61 4.64
CA ALA A 56 -10.02 6.58 4.03
C ALA A 56 -9.21 5.36 4.48
N ASN A 57 -9.19 5.09 5.78
CA ASN A 57 -8.44 3.96 6.33
C ASN A 57 -9.04 2.62 5.94
N GLN A 58 -10.38 2.51 5.85
CA GLN A 58 -11.04 1.31 5.34
C GLN A 58 -10.71 1.05 3.87
N TYR A 59 -10.79 2.09 3.03
CA TYR A 59 -10.50 1.99 1.61
C TYR A 59 -9.02 1.74 1.33
N ALA A 60 -8.11 2.47 1.97
CA ALA A 60 -6.67 2.25 1.88
C ALA A 60 -6.28 0.83 2.32
N ALA A 61 -6.90 0.29 3.38
CA ALA A 61 -6.68 -1.10 3.80
C ALA A 61 -7.18 -2.13 2.79
N TYR A 62 -8.23 -1.82 2.03
CA TYR A 62 -8.69 -2.64 0.91
C TYR A 62 -7.69 -2.61 -0.25
N VAL A 63 -7.32 -1.42 -0.73
CA VAL A 63 -6.37 -1.25 -1.84
C VAL A 63 -5.01 -1.87 -1.49
N SER A 64 -4.52 -1.65 -0.26
CA SER A 64 -3.24 -2.19 0.20
C SER A 64 -3.18 -3.72 0.14
N ARG A 65 -4.26 -4.42 0.52
CA ARG A 65 -4.32 -5.88 0.41
C ARG A 65 -4.28 -6.35 -1.04
N ILE A 66 -4.96 -5.65 -1.95
CA ILE A 66 -4.90 -5.96 -3.39
C ILE A 66 -3.47 -5.79 -3.92
N MET A 67 -2.83 -4.66 -3.62
CA MET A 67 -1.44 -4.41 -4.04
C MET A 67 -0.47 -5.45 -3.46
N GLY A 68 -0.65 -5.84 -2.19
CA GLY A 68 0.13 -6.92 -1.58
C GLY A 68 -0.06 -8.26 -2.29
N CYS A 69 -1.30 -8.64 -2.60
CA CYS A 69 -1.61 -9.86 -3.36
C CYS A 69 -1.04 -9.88 -4.78
N ILE A 70 -0.76 -8.71 -5.39
CA ILE A 70 -0.14 -8.60 -6.71
C ILE A 70 1.40 -8.60 -6.60
N LEU A 71 1.96 -7.84 -5.66
CA LEU A 71 3.41 -7.68 -5.51
C LEU A 71 4.12 -8.94 -5.02
N ILE A 72 3.48 -9.75 -4.16
CA ILE A 72 4.05 -11.01 -3.67
C ILE A 72 4.34 -12.00 -4.81
N PRO A 73 3.36 -12.42 -5.62
CA PRO A 73 3.64 -13.34 -6.73
C PRO A 73 4.60 -12.73 -7.74
N PHE A 74 4.52 -11.41 -7.99
CA PHE A 74 5.48 -10.72 -8.86
C PHE A 74 6.92 -10.82 -8.32
N GLY A 75 7.14 -10.56 -7.03
CA GLY A 75 8.45 -10.67 -6.39
C GLY A 75 8.98 -12.10 -6.35
N LEU A 76 8.10 -13.10 -6.18
CA LEU A 76 8.48 -14.52 -6.28
C LEU A 76 8.90 -14.89 -7.71
N LEU A 77 8.15 -14.44 -8.73
CA LEU A 77 8.50 -14.64 -10.14
C LEU A 77 9.83 -13.99 -10.49
N ALA A 78 10.08 -12.77 -10.02
CA ALA A 78 11.39 -12.11 -10.20
C ALA A 78 12.53 -12.91 -9.57
N GLY A 79 12.33 -13.49 -8.39
CA GLY A 79 13.33 -14.35 -7.73
C GLY A 79 13.62 -15.66 -8.48
N ILE A 80 12.66 -16.17 -9.26
CA ILE A 80 12.84 -17.37 -10.10
C ILE A 80 13.53 -17.02 -11.41
N VAL A 81 13.14 -15.91 -12.05
CA VAL A 81 13.63 -15.51 -13.38
C VAL A 81 15.08 -15.01 -13.33
N PHE A 82 15.43 -14.24 -12.30
CA PHE A 82 16.77 -13.66 -12.18
C PHE A 82 17.67 -14.51 -11.29
N LYS A 83 18.87 -14.83 -11.79
CA LYS A 83 19.87 -15.62 -11.04
C LYS A 83 20.69 -14.77 -10.06
N THR A 84 20.78 -13.47 -10.30
CA THR A 84 21.56 -12.51 -9.51
C THR A 84 20.84 -11.16 -9.42
N GLN A 85 21.16 -10.38 -8.39
CA GLN A 85 20.63 -9.03 -8.21
C GLN A 85 21.37 -8.01 -9.10
N SER A 86 21.09 -8.04 -10.40
CA SER A 86 21.60 -7.05 -11.37
C SER A 86 20.84 -5.71 -11.27
N ASP A 87 21.34 -4.67 -11.95
CA ASP A 87 20.65 -3.37 -12.02
C ASP A 87 19.24 -3.49 -12.63
N ILE A 88 19.08 -4.31 -13.66
CA ILE A 88 17.77 -4.59 -14.28
C ILE A 88 16.84 -5.24 -13.27
N PHE A 89 17.32 -6.21 -12.49
CA PHE A 89 16.54 -6.84 -11.43
C PHE A 89 16.06 -5.81 -10.39
N LEU A 90 16.94 -4.87 -10.02
CA LEU A 90 16.57 -3.80 -9.09
C LEU A 90 15.47 -2.90 -9.67
N TYR A 91 15.59 -2.45 -10.93
CA TYR A 91 14.53 -1.66 -11.57
C TYR A 91 13.21 -2.41 -11.69
N VAL A 92 13.26 -3.68 -12.06
CA VAL A 92 12.07 -4.54 -12.21
C VAL A 92 11.36 -4.75 -10.86
N THR A 93 12.11 -4.87 -9.76
CA THR A 93 11.51 -5.15 -8.45
C THR A 93 11.15 -3.89 -7.66
N VAL A 94 11.77 -2.74 -7.93
CA VAL A 94 11.48 -1.47 -7.23
C VAL A 94 10.37 -0.67 -7.93
N SER A 95 10.37 -0.59 -9.26
CA SER A 95 9.39 0.22 -9.99
C SER A 95 7.91 -0.13 -9.69
N PRO A 96 7.51 -1.42 -9.55
CA PRO A 96 6.13 -1.75 -9.22
C PRO A 96 5.77 -1.33 -7.79
N VAL A 97 6.72 -1.32 -6.86
CA VAL A 97 6.49 -0.89 -5.48
C VAL A 97 6.14 0.60 -5.44
N ILE A 98 6.92 1.43 -6.15
CA ILE A 98 6.67 2.87 -6.26
C ILE A 98 5.31 3.10 -6.91
N PHE A 99 5.02 2.40 -8.01
CA PHE A 99 3.74 2.51 -8.70
C PHE A 99 2.55 2.12 -7.82
N CYS A 100 2.63 1.00 -7.08
CA CYS A 100 1.59 0.58 -6.14
C CYS A 100 1.40 1.57 -4.98
N ALA A 101 2.49 2.17 -4.47
CA ALA A 101 2.40 3.18 -3.42
C ALA A 101 1.68 4.45 -3.93
N LEU A 102 2.02 4.91 -5.13
CA LEU A 102 1.35 6.05 -5.77
C LEU A 102 -0.12 5.75 -6.07
N LEU A 103 -0.42 4.55 -6.59
CA LEU A 103 -1.79 4.11 -6.83
C LEU A 103 -2.62 4.01 -5.56
N LEU A 104 -2.06 3.51 -4.46
CA LEU A 104 -2.78 3.44 -3.18
C LEU A 104 -3.24 4.82 -2.75
N THR A 105 -2.33 5.80 -2.77
CA THR A 105 -2.65 7.19 -2.43
C THR A 105 -3.64 7.78 -3.43
N GLY A 106 -3.37 7.69 -4.73
CA GLY A 106 -4.22 8.28 -5.77
C GLY A 106 -5.65 7.72 -5.77
N LEU A 107 -5.80 6.40 -5.65
CA LEU A 107 -7.12 5.76 -5.59
C LEU A 107 -7.87 6.11 -4.30
N THR A 108 -7.16 6.22 -3.17
CA THR A 108 -7.79 6.57 -1.90
C THR A 108 -8.26 8.02 -1.89
N GLU A 109 -7.42 8.96 -2.37
CA GLU A 109 -7.83 10.36 -2.52
C GLU A 109 -9.00 10.51 -3.50
N TRP A 110 -8.93 9.84 -4.64
CA TRP A 110 -10.01 9.89 -5.62
C TRP A 110 -11.33 9.36 -5.06
N HIS A 111 -11.30 8.25 -4.30
CA HIS A 111 -12.47 7.73 -3.59
C HIS A 111 -13.02 8.74 -2.58
N LEU A 112 -12.16 9.36 -1.78
CA LEU A 112 -12.59 10.37 -0.80
C LEU A 112 -13.25 11.57 -1.46
N LEU A 113 -12.70 12.09 -2.56
CA LEU A 113 -13.25 13.23 -3.29
C LEU A 113 -14.62 12.93 -3.93
N GLN A 114 -14.90 11.66 -4.23
CA GLN A 114 -16.21 11.22 -4.71
C GLN A 114 -17.25 11.08 -3.60
N VAL A 115 -16.81 10.72 -2.39
CA VAL A 115 -17.69 10.46 -1.24
C VAL A 115 -17.96 11.73 -0.43
N PHE A 116 -16.98 12.62 -0.31
CA PHE A 116 -17.03 13.79 0.56
C PHE A 116 -16.79 15.10 -0.19
N ASP A 117 -17.35 16.19 0.33
CA ASP A 117 -17.01 17.55 -0.06
C ASP A 117 -15.78 18.09 0.70
N GLU A 118 -15.48 19.38 0.50
CA GLU A 118 -14.31 20.05 1.11
C GLU A 118 -14.44 20.19 2.64
N ASP A 119 -15.67 20.20 3.16
CA ASP A 119 -15.96 20.26 4.60
C ASP A 119 -15.96 18.87 5.25
N GLY A 120 -15.79 17.81 4.44
CA GLY A 120 -15.81 16.42 4.88
C GLY A 120 -17.22 15.89 5.14
N GLU A 121 -18.25 16.55 4.63
CA GLU A 121 -19.62 16.08 4.64
C GLU A 121 -19.87 15.15 3.46
N ARG A 122 -20.72 14.14 3.65
CA ARG A 122 -21.01 13.17 2.57
C ARG A 122 -21.77 13.86 1.45
N ARG A 123 -21.29 13.69 0.22
CA ARG A 123 -22.02 14.12 -0.97
C ARG A 123 -23.31 13.31 -1.08
N ASN A 124 -24.46 13.99 -0.98
CA ASN A 124 -25.73 13.38 -1.34
C ASN A 124 -25.72 13.10 -2.84
N LYS A 125 -25.77 11.81 -3.21
CA LYS A 125 -26.00 11.40 -4.60
C LYS A 125 -27.45 11.63 -4.99
#